data_AF-A0A397UHC4-F1
#
_entry.id   AF-A0A397UHC4-F1
#
_cell.length_a   1.000
_cell.length_b   1.000
_cell.length_c   1.000
_cell.angle_alpha   90.00
_cell.angle_beta   90.00
_cell.angle_gamma   90.00
#
_symmetry.space_group_name_H-M   'P 1'
#
loop_
_entity.id
_entity.type
_entity.pdbx_description
1 polymer ?
#
loop_
_entity_poly.entity_id
_entity_poly.type
_entity_poly.pdbx_seq_one_letter_code
_entity_poly.pdbx_strand_id
1 'polypeptide(L)'
;MNFMRVLRIFAAIFISLSILLAFACPVLEIIKIIKFLNVGYPYTLNIPMEYIYFVISLILPCWIFLSSVFNFCYKPDLTIKGIELKLLAWMLIWLFVSVFYTFFTRDDVGGIPFYCPSNETYITSDYYKACQLRAANFIIMWIFFVLIVLLTIFIPAALFPHDEIDREKAQDKPVDFLSLWTDCGHKTVKKSL
;
A
#
# COMPACT_ATOMS: atom_id res chain seq x y z
N MET A 1 -22.22 -16.39 -11.01
CA MET A 1 -20.78 -16.34 -10.68
C MET A 1 -20.63 -16.74 -9.20
N ASN A 2 -19.75 -17.69 -8.87
CA ASN A 2 -19.59 -18.17 -7.47
C ASN A 2 -19.10 -17.01 -6.58
N PHE A 3 -19.75 -16.77 -5.43
CA PHE A 3 -19.40 -15.70 -4.50
C PHE A 3 -17.91 -15.70 -4.12
N MET A 4 -17.34 -16.88 -3.85
CA MET A 4 -15.91 -17.03 -3.54
C MET A 4 -15.00 -16.60 -4.70
N ARG A 5 -15.43 -16.82 -5.94
CA ARG A 5 -14.69 -16.41 -7.14
C ARG A 5 -14.64 -14.88 -7.23
N VAL A 6 -15.73 -14.21 -6.88
CA VAL A 6 -15.80 -12.75 -6.85
C VAL A 6 -14.83 -12.17 -5.82
N LEU A 7 -14.81 -12.73 -4.60
CA LEU A 7 -13.89 -12.30 -3.54
C LEU A 7 -12.42 -12.45 -3.95
N ARG A 8 -12.06 -13.56 -4.60
CA ARG A 8 -10.70 -13.78 -5.12
C ARG A 8 -10.29 -12.76 -6.18
N ILE A 9 -11.20 -12.44 -7.10
CA ILE A 9 -10.95 -11.41 -8.13
C ILE A 9 -10.70 -10.05 -7.46
N PHE A 10 -11.53 -9.65 -6.49
CA PHE A 10 -11.32 -8.41 -5.75
C PHE A 10 -9.99 -8.40 -5.00
N ALA A 11 -9.66 -9.47 -4.29
CA ALA A 11 -8.37 -9.60 -3.61
C ALA A 11 -7.19 -9.49 -4.59
N ALA A 12 -7.25 -10.17 -5.74
CA ALA A 12 -6.22 -10.09 -6.78
C ALA A 12 -6.06 -8.65 -7.31
N ILE A 13 -7.16 -7.94 -7.57
CA ILE A 13 -7.15 -6.53 -8.01
C ILE A 13 -6.52 -5.64 -6.95
N PHE A 14 -6.94 -5.76 -5.69
CA PHE A 14 -6.40 -4.93 -4.61
C PHE A 14 -4.92 -5.20 -4.35
N ILE A 15 -4.46 -6.45 -4.43
CA ILE A 15 -3.03 -6.76 -4.29
C ILE A 15 -2.25 -6.14 -5.44
N SER A 16 -2.75 -6.29 -6.68
CA SER A 16 -2.09 -5.73 -7.87
C SER A 16 -1.96 -4.21 -7.79
N LEU A 17 -3.04 -3.52 -7.40
CA LEU A 17 -3.03 -2.06 -7.20
C LEU A 17 -2.12 -1.65 -6.04
N SER A 18 -2.08 -2.41 -4.95
CA SER A 18 -1.20 -2.12 -3.82
C SER A 18 0.27 -2.26 -4.19
N ILE A 19 0.63 -3.29 -4.97
CA ILE A 19 2.00 -3.45 -5.47
C ILE A 19 2.36 -2.26 -6.37
N LEU A 20 1.49 -1.86 -7.29
CA LEU A 20 1.74 -0.70 -8.16
C LEU A 20 1.98 0.57 -7.33
N LEU A 21 1.13 0.83 -6.34
CA LEU A 21 1.26 2.02 -5.48
C LEU A 21 2.49 1.96 -4.57
N ALA A 22 2.90 0.76 -4.12
CA ALA A 22 4.11 0.61 -3.33
C ALA A 22 5.34 1.19 -4.06
N PHE A 23 5.42 1.05 -5.38
CA PHE A 23 6.48 1.67 -6.19
C PHE A 23 6.16 3.13 -6.58
N ALA A 24 4.90 3.47 -6.81
CA ALA A 24 4.53 4.83 -7.20
C ALA A 24 4.74 5.85 -6.07
N CYS A 25 4.48 5.49 -4.81
CA CYS A 25 4.63 6.37 -3.64
C CYS A 25 6.06 6.95 -3.50
N PRO A 26 7.14 6.14 -3.42
CA PRO A 26 8.49 6.68 -3.28
C PRO A 26 8.92 7.51 -4.49
N VAL A 27 8.48 7.15 -5.70
CA VAL A 27 8.78 7.91 -6.92
C VAL A 27 8.14 9.30 -6.85
N LEU A 28 6.87 9.37 -6.49
CA LEU A 28 6.15 10.63 -6.36
C LEU A 28 6.74 11.51 -5.24
N GLU A 29 7.14 10.88 -4.13
CA GLU A 29 7.79 11.55 -3.01
C GLU A 29 9.10 12.22 -3.43
N ILE A 30 9.97 11.49 -4.15
CA ILE A 30 11.21 12.06 -4.70
C ILE A 30 10.92 13.22 -5.65
N ILE A 31 9.98 13.05 -6.58
CA ILE A 31 9.62 14.09 -7.56
C ILE A 31 9.15 15.35 -6.84
N LYS A 32 8.33 15.19 -5.80
CA LYS A 32 7.85 16.30 -4.97
C LYS A 32 9.01 16.98 -4.25
N ILE A 33 9.88 16.25 -3.55
CA ILE A 33 11.05 16.82 -2.85
C ILE A 33 11.91 17.64 -3.82
N ILE A 34 12.26 17.07 -4.99
CA ILE A 34 13.06 17.77 -6.02
C ILE A 34 12.36 19.05 -6.49
N LYS A 35 11.04 19.00 -6.74
CA LYS A 35 10.29 20.15 -7.24
C LYS A 35 10.30 21.30 -6.23
N PHE A 36 10.07 21.02 -4.95
CA PHE A 36 10.07 22.03 -3.91
C PHE A 36 11.46 22.61 -3.64
N LEU A 37 12.52 21.79 -3.71
CA LEU A 37 13.90 22.28 -3.61
C LEU A 37 14.26 23.26 -4.75
N ASN A 38 13.75 23.01 -5.96
CA ASN A 38 13.97 23.90 -7.11
C ASN A 38 13.13 25.18 -7.05
N VAL A 39 11.94 25.12 -6.45
CA VAL A 39 11.01 26.25 -6.35
C VAL A 39 11.46 27.23 -5.26
N GLY A 40 11.90 26.73 -4.11
CA GLY A 40 12.43 27.55 -3.01
C GLY A 40 11.37 28.37 -2.26
N TYR A 41 11.85 29.42 -1.58
CA TYR A 41 11.04 30.33 -0.75
C TYR A 41 9.88 30.97 -1.55
N PRO A 42 8.64 31.06 -1.01
CA PRO A 42 8.27 31.03 0.41
C PRO A 42 7.83 29.68 0.98
N TYR A 43 7.75 28.61 0.20
CA TYR A 43 7.33 27.31 0.74
C TYR A 43 8.48 26.59 1.40
N THR A 44 8.26 26.23 2.67
CA THR A 44 9.18 25.45 3.47
C THR A 44 8.61 24.05 3.59
N LEU A 45 9.20 23.09 2.88
CA LEU A 45 8.96 21.68 3.18
C LEU A 45 9.45 21.37 4.58
N ASN A 46 8.72 20.54 5.31
CA ASN A 46 9.25 19.88 6.48
C ASN A 46 10.21 18.75 6.05
N ILE A 47 11.42 19.13 5.62
CA ILE A 47 12.42 18.24 5.03
C ILE A 47 12.64 16.95 5.85
N PRO A 48 12.77 17.00 7.20
CA PRO A 48 12.90 15.77 7.99
C PRO A 48 11.72 14.80 7.79
N MET A 49 10.49 15.31 7.78
CA MET A 49 9.30 14.48 7.61
C MET A 49 9.19 13.88 6.21
N GLU A 50 9.58 14.62 5.18
CA GLU A 50 9.59 14.12 3.80
C GLU A 50 10.59 12.98 3.62
N TYR A 51 11.79 13.10 4.19
CA TYR A 51 12.77 12.00 4.17
C TYR A 51 12.33 10.79 4.99
N ILE A 52 11.71 10.99 6.16
CA ILE A 52 11.17 9.89 6.98
C ILE A 52 10.10 9.12 6.18
N TYR A 53 9.15 9.83 5.58
CA TYR A 53 8.11 9.22 4.77
C TYR A 53 8.69 8.50 3.55
N PHE A 54 9.66 9.11 2.86
CA PHE A 54 10.36 8.49 1.75
C PHE A 54 11.03 7.16 2.17
N VAL A 55 11.80 7.15 3.25
CA VAL A 55 12.46 5.94 3.77
C VAL A 55 11.44 4.85 4.12
N ILE A 56 10.34 5.22 4.80
CA ILE A 56 9.27 4.26 5.14
C ILE A 56 8.63 3.69 3.87
N SER A 57 8.36 4.53 2.86
CA SER A 57 7.74 4.12 1.61
C SER A 57 8.61 3.15 0.79
N LEU A 58 9.94 3.16 0.98
CA LEU A 58 10.87 2.24 0.34
C LEU A 58 10.89 0.84 0.98
N ILE A 59 10.43 0.68 2.22
CA ILE A 59 10.52 -0.59 2.95
C ILE A 59 9.85 -1.73 2.17
N LEU A 60 8.63 -1.52 1.68
CA LEU A 60 7.87 -2.56 0.98
C LEU A 60 8.44 -2.89 -0.42
N PRO A 61 8.75 -1.93 -1.30
CA PRO A 61 9.49 -2.19 -2.54
C PRO A 61 10.80 -2.92 -2.34
N CYS A 62 11.62 -2.50 -1.36
CA CYS A 62 12.88 -3.16 -1.03
C CYS A 62 12.63 -4.59 -0.54
N TRP A 63 11.62 -4.80 0.30
CA TRP A 63 11.24 -6.13 0.76
C TRP A 63 10.84 -7.06 -0.39
N ILE A 64 10.01 -6.59 -1.31
CA ILE A 64 9.58 -7.36 -2.49
C ILE A 64 10.81 -7.71 -3.34
N PHE A 65 11.64 -6.72 -3.64
CA PHE A 65 12.86 -6.91 -4.43
C PHE A 65 13.82 -7.92 -3.78
N LEU A 66 14.11 -7.77 -2.49
CA LEU A 66 14.98 -8.67 -1.74
C LEU A 66 14.41 -10.08 -1.67
N SER A 67 13.10 -10.24 -1.45
CA SER A 67 12.43 -11.54 -1.43
C SER A 67 12.50 -12.24 -2.79
N SER A 68 12.36 -11.48 -3.89
CA SER A 68 12.46 -12.02 -5.25
C SER A 68 13.89 -12.43 -5.63
N VAL A 69 14.90 -11.62 -5.27
CA VAL A 69 16.29 -11.86 -5.63
C VAL A 69 16.95 -12.90 -4.72
N PHE A 70 16.69 -12.84 -3.42
CA PHE A 70 17.31 -13.69 -2.39
C PHE A 70 16.37 -14.78 -1.88
N ASN A 71 15.65 -15.42 -2.81
CA ASN A 71 14.65 -16.46 -2.54
C ASN A 71 15.20 -17.66 -1.70
N PHE A 72 16.53 -17.77 -1.57
CA PHE A 72 17.22 -18.78 -0.77
C PHE A 72 17.40 -18.40 0.72
N CYS A 73 17.56 -17.11 1.05
CA CYS A 73 17.95 -16.65 2.39
C CYS A 73 16.79 -16.18 3.26
N TYR A 74 15.64 -15.86 2.65
CA TYR A 74 14.49 -15.34 3.37
C TYR A 74 13.21 -16.06 2.94
N LYS A 75 12.68 -16.91 3.82
CA LYS A 75 11.36 -17.53 3.63
C LYS A 75 10.32 -16.72 4.39
N PRO A 76 9.50 -15.90 3.72
CA PRO A 76 8.45 -15.17 4.42
C PRO A 76 7.50 -16.16 5.10
N ASP A 77 7.17 -15.91 6.37
CA ASP A 77 6.08 -16.62 7.03
C ASP A 77 4.75 -16.24 6.33
N LEU A 78 4.22 -17.18 5.56
CA LEU A 78 2.96 -17.05 4.82
C LEU A 78 1.87 -17.94 5.44
N THR A 79 1.99 -18.31 6.72
CA THR A 79 0.92 -19.00 7.46
C THR A 79 -0.29 -18.07 7.64
N ILE A 80 -1.49 -18.63 7.87
CA ILE A 80 -2.71 -17.84 8.08
C ILE A 80 -2.52 -16.86 9.22
N LYS A 81 -2.02 -17.34 10.37
CA LYS A 81 -1.77 -16.51 11.55
C LYS A 81 -0.72 -15.43 11.28
N GLY A 82 0.35 -15.79 10.57
CA GLY A 82 1.40 -14.85 10.17
C GLY A 82 0.87 -13.75 9.26
N ILE A 83 0.03 -14.09 8.28
CA ILE A 83 -0.57 -13.12 7.35
C ILE A 83 -1.55 -12.19 8.07
N GLU A 84 -2.43 -12.72 8.92
CA GLU A 84 -3.38 -11.89 9.70
C GLU A 84 -2.64 -10.87 10.56
N LEU A 85 -1.62 -11.32 11.30
CA LEU A 85 -0.82 -10.45 12.13
C LEU A 85 -0.10 -9.38 11.30
N LYS A 86 0.50 -9.77 10.16
CA LYS A 86 1.20 -8.84 9.27
C LYS A 86 0.27 -7.81 8.65
N LEU A 87 -0.91 -8.23 8.17
CA LEU A 87 -1.90 -7.31 7.58
C LEU A 87 -2.41 -6.30 8.62
N LEU A 88 -2.75 -6.78 9.83
CA LEU A 88 -3.19 -5.91 10.93
C LEU A 88 -2.10 -4.94 11.37
N ALA A 89 -0.86 -5.43 11.57
CA ALA A 89 0.26 -4.58 11.94
C ALA A 89 0.55 -3.55 10.84
N TRP A 90 0.52 -3.95 9.58
CA TRP A 90 0.74 -3.07 8.43
C TRP A 90 -0.34 -1.99 8.34
N MET A 91 -1.61 -2.35 8.52
CA MET A 91 -2.73 -1.40 8.58
C MET A 91 -2.53 -0.35 9.68
N LEU A 92 -2.17 -0.77 10.89
CA LEU A 92 -1.97 0.15 12.02
C LEU A 92 -0.76 1.08 11.81
N ILE A 93 0.35 0.54 11.30
CA ILE A 93 1.55 1.33 10.98
C ILE A 93 1.22 2.36 9.90
N TRP A 94 0.53 1.98 8.82
CA TRP A 94 0.20 2.91 7.75
C TRP A 94 -0.85 3.95 8.14
N LEU A 95 -1.77 3.61 9.03
CA LEU A 95 -2.66 4.60 9.63
C LEU A 95 -1.85 5.66 10.39
N PHE A 96 -0.94 5.21 11.24
CA PHE A 96 -0.07 6.10 12.01
C PHE A 96 0.79 6.98 11.09
N VAL A 97 1.48 6.38 10.12
CA VAL A 97 2.28 7.11 9.13
C VAL A 97 1.43 8.14 8.38
N SER A 98 0.26 7.75 7.89
CA SER A 98 -0.63 8.65 7.14
C SER A 98 -1.09 9.85 7.98
N VAL A 99 -1.52 9.61 9.22
CA VAL A 99 -1.98 10.66 10.14
C VAL A 99 -0.83 11.59 10.51
N PHE A 100 0.31 11.05 10.93
CA PHE A 100 1.47 11.85 11.33
C PHE A 100 1.99 12.67 10.16
N TYR A 101 2.14 12.03 9.01
CA TYR A 101 2.58 12.71 7.80
C TYR A 101 1.63 13.86 7.45
N THR A 102 0.32 13.62 7.34
CA THR A 102 -0.67 14.69 7.10
C THR A 102 -0.63 15.77 8.16
N PHE A 103 -0.48 15.44 9.44
CA PHE A 103 -0.43 16.45 10.49
C PHE A 103 0.80 17.37 10.38
N PHE A 104 1.98 16.80 10.13
CA PHE A 104 3.24 17.56 10.11
C PHE A 104 3.51 18.29 8.79
N THR A 105 2.90 17.88 7.69
CA THR A 105 3.12 18.51 6.37
C THR A 105 1.92 19.30 5.85
N ARG A 106 0.83 19.43 6.64
CA ARG A 106 -0.34 20.22 6.25
C ARG A 106 -0.02 21.70 6.03
N ASP A 107 0.95 22.25 6.76
CA ASP A 107 1.25 23.69 6.76
C ASP A 107 2.44 24.04 5.84
N ASP A 108 3.02 23.06 5.12
CA ASP A 108 4.22 23.24 4.26
C ASP A 108 4.04 24.25 3.12
N VAL A 109 2.78 24.52 2.75
CA VAL A 109 2.41 25.43 1.65
C VAL A 109 1.65 26.65 2.19
N GLY A 110 1.81 26.96 3.48
CA GLY A 110 1.11 28.07 4.14
C GLY A 110 -0.42 27.92 4.06
N GLY A 111 -1.13 29.05 3.94
CA GLY A 111 -2.60 29.08 3.90
C GLY A 111 -3.24 28.54 2.61
N ILE A 112 -2.48 27.92 1.70
CA ILE A 112 -3.04 27.35 0.47
C ILE A 112 -3.88 26.10 0.80
N PRO A 113 -5.13 26.02 0.31
CA PRO A 113 -5.96 24.86 0.51
C PRO A 113 -5.34 23.57 -0.04
N PHE A 114 -5.61 22.46 0.64
CA PHE A 114 -5.05 21.13 0.32
C PHE A 114 -5.24 20.68 -1.13
N TYR A 115 -6.33 21.10 -1.78
CA TYR A 115 -6.71 20.71 -3.14
C TYR A 115 -6.13 21.63 -4.23
N CYS A 116 -5.29 22.60 -3.86
CA CYS A 116 -4.58 23.49 -4.78
C CYS A 116 -5.49 24.09 -5.86
N PRO A 117 -6.51 24.88 -5.49
CA PRO A 117 -7.44 25.40 -6.48
C PRO A 117 -6.77 26.38 -7.44
N SER A 118 -7.25 26.40 -8.67
CA SER A 118 -6.70 27.23 -9.76
C SER A 118 -6.98 28.72 -9.62
N ASN A 119 -7.90 29.11 -8.72
CA ASN A 119 -8.27 30.51 -8.47
C ASN A 119 -7.39 31.19 -7.41
N GLU A 120 -6.46 30.46 -6.78
CA GLU A 120 -5.49 31.02 -5.84
C GLU A 120 -4.36 31.75 -6.56
N THR A 121 -3.80 32.76 -5.89
CA THR A 121 -2.70 33.56 -6.44
C THR A 121 -1.36 32.85 -6.23
N TYR A 122 -1.01 31.95 -7.14
CA TYR A 122 0.33 31.35 -7.18
C TYR A 122 1.34 32.34 -7.76
N ILE A 123 2.50 32.46 -7.12
CA ILE A 123 3.57 33.38 -7.55
C ILE A 123 4.08 33.00 -8.96
N THR A 124 4.07 31.72 -9.31
CA THR A 124 4.51 31.16 -10.60
C THR A 124 3.75 29.86 -10.91
N SER A 125 3.78 29.44 -12.17
CA SER A 125 3.21 28.15 -12.59
C SER A 125 3.92 26.93 -11.97
N ASP A 126 5.19 27.08 -11.58
CA ASP A 126 5.94 26.03 -10.90
C ASP A 126 5.49 25.84 -9.44
N TYR A 127 5.05 26.91 -8.77
CA TYR A 127 4.41 26.82 -7.46
C TYR A 127 3.09 26.06 -7.53
N TYR A 128 2.28 26.30 -8.56
CA TYR A 128 1.03 25.57 -8.77
C TYR A 128 1.29 24.06 -8.94
N LYS A 129 2.29 23.69 -9.75
CA LYS A 129 2.69 22.28 -9.94
C LYS A 129 3.21 21.64 -8.65
N ALA A 130 3.99 22.36 -7.85
CA ALA A 130 4.48 21.87 -6.57
C ALA A 130 3.31 21.57 -5.61
N CYS A 131 2.32 22.47 -5.55
CA CYS A 131 1.10 22.24 -4.79
C CYS A 131 0.36 20.99 -5.29
N GLN A 132 0.14 20.86 -6.60
CA GLN A 132 -0.53 19.68 -7.17
C GLN A 132 0.19 18.36 -6.84
N LEU A 133 1.53 18.36 -6.87
CA LEU A 133 2.33 17.19 -6.47
C LEU A 133 2.13 16.84 -5.00
N ARG A 134 2.06 17.82 -4.11
CA ARG A 134 1.76 17.61 -2.69
C ARG A 134 0.35 17.00 -2.52
N ALA A 135 -0.66 17.56 -3.18
CA ALA A 135 -2.02 17.03 -3.14
C ALA A 135 -2.09 15.59 -3.67
N ALA A 136 -1.44 15.31 -4.81
CA ALA A 136 -1.36 13.98 -5.38
C ALA A 136 -0.67 12.99 -4.43
N ASN A 137 0.41 13.40 -3.77
CA ASN A 137 1.14 12.56 -2.81
C ASN A 137 0.26 12.13 -1.65
N PHE A 138 -0.50 13.06 -1.08
CA PHE A 138 -1.45 12.72 -0.04
C PHE A 138 -2.57 11.80 -0.51
N ILE A 139 -3.17 12.10 -1.67
CA ILE A 139 -4.24 11.26 -2.23
C ILE A 139 -3.73 9.83 -2.42
N ILE A 140 -2.54 9.67 -3.01
CA ILE A 140 -1.93 8.37 -3.24
C ILE A 140 -1.62 7.63 -1.94
N MET A 141 -1.06 8.33 -0.94
CA MET A 141 -0.82 7.77 0.40
C MET A 141 -2.11 7.24 1.05
N TRP A 142 -3.18 8.04 1.01
CA TRP A 142 -4.46 7.65 1.60
C TRP A 142 -5.17 6.54 0.80
N ILE A 143 -5.08 6.54 -0.53
CA ILE A 143 -5.57 5.42 -1.36
C ILE A 143 -4.80 4.15 -1.00
N PHE A 144 -3.48 4.23 -0.81
CA PHE A 144 -2.67 3.09 -0.41
C PHE A 144 -3.09 2.54 0.95
N PHE A 145 -3.35 3.41 1.93
CA PHE A 145 -3.92 3.01 3.21
C PHE A 145 -5.28 2.31 3.08
N VAL A 146 -6.21 2.89 2.31
CA VAL A 146 -7.54 2.28 2.07
C VAL A 146 -7.40 0.89 1.42
N LEU A 147 -6.47 0.72 0.49
CA LEU A 147 -6.20 -0.60 -0.10
C LEU A 147 -5.69 -1.60 0.94
N ILE A 148 -4.84 -1.19 1.88
CA ILE A 148 -4.38 -2.07 2.98
C ILE A 148 -5.57 -2.50 3.86
N VAL A 149 -6.49 -1.60 4.17
CA VAL A 149 -7.73 -1.93 4.90
C VAL A 149 -8.55 -2.95 4.11
N LEU A 150 -8.75 -2.72 2.81
CA LEU A 150 -9.46 -3.65 1.95
C LEU A 150 -8.77 -5.02 1.89
N LEU A 151 -7.44 -5.07 1.78
CA LEU A 151 -6.69 -6.33 1.80
C LEU A 151 -6.85 -7.09 3.11
N THR A 152 -6.87 -6.38 4.24
CA THR A 152 -7.10 -6.97 5.57
C THR A 152 -8.46 -7.66 5.68
N ILE A 153 -9.45 -7.21 4.89
CA ILE A 153 -10.79 -7.82 4.83
C ILE A 153 -10.86 -8.92 3.77
N PHE A 154 -10.40 -8.63 2.55
CA PHE A 154 -10.62 -9.48 1.39
C PHE A 154 -9.69 -10.69 1.33
N ILE A 155 -8.44 -10.60 1.83
CA ILE A 155 -7.53 -11.75 1.86
C ILE A 155 -8.09 -12.87 2.75
N PRO A 156 -8.44 -12.61 4.03
CA PRO A 156 -9.08 -13.63 4.87
C PRO A 156 -10.37 -14.17 4.26
N ALA A 157 -11.23 -13.29 3.75
CA ALA A 157 -12.50 -13.69 3.16
C ALA A 157 -12.35 -14.56 1.90
N ALA A 158 -11.30 -14.35 1.10
CA ALA A 158 -11.11 -15.06 -0.17
C ALA A 158 -10.31 -16.36 -0.05
N LEU A 159 -9.39 -16.44 0.92
CA LEU A 159 -8.38 -17.50 1.01
C LEU A 159 -8.48 -18.37 2.26
N PHE A 160 -9.05 -17.90 3.36
CA PHE A 160 -9.06 -18.67 4.60
C PHE A 160 -10.27 -19.60 4.67
N PRO A 161 -10.12 -20.79 5.29
CA PRO A 161 -11.28 -21.63 5.59
C PRO A 161 -12.26 -20.88 6.49
N HIS A 162 -13.55 -20.98 6.17
CA HIS A 162 -14.61 -20.39 6.99
C HIS A 162 -15.05 -21.31 8.13
N ASP A 163 -14.88 -22.62 7.96
CA ASP A 163 -15.12 -23.59 9.03
C ASP A 163 -13.98 -23.56 10.05
N GLU A 164 -14.33 -23.51 11.33
CA GLU A 164 -13.37 -23.34 12.44
C GLU A 164 -12.42 -24.54 12.55
N ILE A 165 -12.92 -25.76 12.33
CA ILE A 165 -12.13 -26.99 12.38
C ILE A 165 -11.12 -27.01 11.23
N ASP A 166 -11.56 -26.61 10.03
CA ASP A 166 -10.66 -26.52 8.88
C ASP A 166 -9.64 -25.39 9.01
N ARG A 167 -10.02 -24.28 9.66
CA ARG A 167 -9.12 -23.15 9.93
C ARG A 167 -8.02 -23.55 10.91
N GLU A 168 -8.35 -24.24 12.00
CA GLU A 168 -7.37 -24.75 12.97
C GLU A 168 -6.37 -25.70 12.29
N LYS A 169 -6.87 -26.62 11.44
CA LYS A 169 -6.02 -27.54 10.66
C LYS A 169 -5.15 -26.85 9.60
N ALA A 170 -5.54 -25.67 9.14
CA ALA A 170 -4.83 -24.90 8.12
C ALA A 170 -3.95 -23.79 8.70
N GLN A 171 -3.98 -23.55 10.01
CA GLN A 171 -3.37 -22.39 10.65
C GLN A 171 -1.87 -22.25 10.36
N ASP A 172 -1.15 -23.39 10.36
CA ASP A 172 0.30 -23.45 10.11
C ASP A 172 0.66 -23.76 8.65
N LYS A 173 -0.34 -23.88 7.77
CA LYS A 173 -0.10 -24.13 6.34
C LYS A 173 0.15 -22.80 5.61
N PRO A 174 1.12 -22.76 4.68
CA PRO A 174 1.35 -21.57 3.88
C PRO A 174 0.15 -21.32 2.95
N VAL A 175 -0.25 -20.07 2.87
CA VAL A 175 -1.33 -19.63 1.98
C VAL A 175 -0.79 -19.51 0.56
N ASP A 176 -1.46 -20.18 -0.38
CA ASP A 176 -1.15 -20.09 -1.80
C ASP A 176 -1.82 -18.86 -2.44
N PHE A 177 -1.10 -17.74 -2.48
CA PHE A 177 -1.55 -16.52 -3.13
C PHE A 177 -1.68 -16.66 -4.65
N LEU A 178 -0.96 -17.59 -5.29
CA LEU A 178 -1.03 -17.75 -6.75
C LEU A 178 -2.44 -18.16 -7.18
N SER A 179 -3.13 -18.92 -6.32
CA SER A 179 -4.53 -19.32 -6.49
C SER A 179 -5.52 -18.14 -6.67
N LEU A 180 -5.13 -16.91 -6.32
CA LEU A 180 -5.94 -15.72 -6.59
C LEU A 180 -5.97 -15.34 -8.07
N TRP A 181 -4.89 -15.60 -8.80
CA TRP A 181 -4.76 -15.28 -10.23
C TRP A 181 -4.94 -16.50 -11.13
N THR A 182 -4.64 -17.70 -10.65
CA THR A 182 -4.81 -18.95 -11.39
C THR A 182 -6.15 -19.59 -11.07
N ASP A 183 -7.18 -19.22 -11.81
CA ASP A 183 -8.51 -19.82 -11.73
C ASP A 183 -8.58 -21.19 -12.46
N CYS A 184 -7.50 -21.97 -12.42
CA CYS A 184 -7.50 -23.32 -12.96
C CYS A 184 -8.04 -24.26 -11.89
N GLY A 185 -9.32 -24.60 -12.02
CA GLY A 185 -10.01 -25.55 -11.17
C GLY A 185 -9.18 -26.82 -10.96
N HIS A 186 -8.52 -26.92 -9.81
CA HIS A 186 -8.06 -28.19 -9.30
C HIS A 186 -9.32 -28.96 -8.93
N LYS A 187 -9.86 -29.71 -9.91
CA LYS A 187 -10.63 -30.91 -9.63
C LYS A 187 -9.77 -31.72 -8.68
N THR A 188 -10.11 -31.74 -7.41
CA THR A 188 -9.67 -32.77 -6.48
C THR A 188 -10.05 -34.09 -7.10
N VAL A 189 -9.08 -34.76 -7.73
CA VAL A 189 -9.19 -36.18 -8.07
C VAL A 189 -9.39 -36.87 -6.75
N LYS A 190 -10.64 -37.22 -6.43
CA LYS A 190 -10.95 -38.28 -5.47
C LYS A 190 -10.20 -39.52 -5.94
N LYS A 191 -9.05 -39.81 -5.35
CA LYS A 191 -8.55 -41.18 -5.29
C LYS A 191 -9.40 -41.90 -4.23
N SER A 192 -10.54 -42.42 -4.67
CA SER A 192 -11.18 -43.55 -4.01
C SER A 192 -10.53 -44.80 -4.59
N LEU A 193 -9.64 -45.40 -3.80
CA LEU A 193 -9.31 -46.81 -3.87
C LEU A 193 -10.08 -47.50 -2.75
#